data_AF-A0A1Z9AXB2-F1
#
_entry.id   AF-A0A1Z9AXB2-F1
#
_cell.length_a   1.000
_cell.length_b   1.000
_cell.length_c   1.000
_cell.angle_alpha   90.00
_cell.angle_beta   90.00
_cell.angle_gamma   90.00
#
_symmetry.space_group_name_H-M   'P 1'
#
loop_
_entity.id
_entity.type
_entity.pdbx_description
1 polymer ?
#
loop_
_entity_poly.entity_id
_entity_poly.type
_entity_poly.pdbx_seq_one_letter_code
_entity_poly.pdbx_strand_id
1 'polypeptide(L)' 'MVNSPAHYTRGSQEVIDIIEDAIRDAPEVAEGYLQGQALKYLLRLWLKDNPKQDAEKAVWYLNRLINKLD' A
#
# COMPACT_ATOMS: atom_id res chain seq x y z
N MET A 1 5.00 20.02 4.06
CA MET A 1 3.69 19.73 4.66
C MET A 1 3.70 18.26 5.04
N VAL A 2 3.86 17.95 6.34
CA VAL A 2 4.09 16.58 6.83
C VAL A 2 2.79 15.75 6.83
N ASN A 3 1.63 16.39 6.91
CA ASN A 3 0.37 15.72 7.24
C ASN A 3 -0.60 15.50 6.06
N SER A 4 -0.29 15.94 4.84
CA SER A 4 -1.10 15.65 3.63
C SER A 4 -0.31 15.87 2.33
N PRO A 5 0.52 14.92 1.87
CA PRO A 5 1.11 15.03 0.53
C PRO A 5 0.00 14.91 -0.53
N ALA A 6 -0.09 15.86 -1.46
CA ALA A 6 -1.18 15.96 -2.44
C ALA A 6 -1.39 14.73 -3.35
N HIS A 7 -0.43 13.79 -3.36
CA HIS A 7 -0.50 12.52 -4.09
C HIS A 7 -1.08 11.37 -3.25
N TYR A 8 -1.65 11.66 -2.07
CA TYR A 8 -2.42 10.72 -1.24
C TYR A 8 -3.88 11.16 -1.01
N THR A 9 -4.31 12.29 -1.59
CA THR A 9 -5.61 12.92 -1.30
C THR A 9 -6.52 13.06 -2.53
N ARG A 10 -6.53 12.08 -3.45
CA ARG A 10 -7.51 12.07 -4.56
C ARG A 10 -8.86 11.42 -4.21
N GLY A 11 -8.97 10.77 -3.06
CA GLY A 11 -10.21 10.20 -2.54
C GLY A 11 -10.80 11.01 -1.39
N SER A 12 -11.98 10.63 -0.90
CA SER A 12 -12.62 11.21 0.29
C SER A 12 -11.99 10.77 1.62
N GLN A 13 -10.96 9.92 1.57
CA GLN A 13 -10.25 9.35 2.73
C GLN A 13 -8.75 9.45 2.53
N GLU A 14 -8.00 9.63 3.62
CA GLU A 14 -6.55 9.61 3.60
C GLU A 14 -6.04 8.20 3.32
N VAL A 15 -4.94 8.09 2.56
CA VAL A 15 -4.38 6.78 2.21
C VAL A 15 -3.90 5.99 3.44
N ILE A 16 -3.48 6.68 4.51
CA ILE A 16 -3.09 6.01 5.74
C ILE A 16 -4.27 5.29 6.40
N ASP A 17 -5.44 5.93 6.45
CA ASP A 17 -6.66 5.34 7.03
C ASP A 17 -7.09 4.09 6.25
N ILE A 18 -7.06 4.17 4.91
CA ILE A 18 -7.35 3.04 4.02
C ILE A 18 -6.41 1.86 4.29
N ILE A 19 -5.11 2.14 4.48
CA ILE A 19 -4.11 1.11 4.75
C ILE A 19 -4.31 0.50 6.15
N GLU A 20 -4.50 1.33 7.18
CA GLU A 20 -4.72 0.87 8.56
C GLU A 20 -5.98 0.00 8.68
N ASP A 21 -7.08 0.39 8.02
CA ASP A 21 -8.30 -0.41 7.96
C ASP A 21 -8.07 -1.74 7.23
N ALA A 22 -7.37 -1.73 6.09
CA ALA A 22 -7.17 -2.93 5.28
C ALA A 22 -6.32 -4.00 5.98
N ILE A 23 -5.37 -3.60 6.82
CA ILE A 23 -4.41 -4.52 7.46
C ILE A 23 -4.83 -4.96 8.88
N ARG A 24 -5.96 -4.45 9.39
CA ARG A 24 -6.41 -4.64 10.78
C ARG A 24 -6.54 -6.11 11.18
N ASP A 25 -6.95 -6.95 10.24
CA ASP A 25 -7.22 -8.37 10.47
C ASP A 25 -6.02 -9.28 10.14
N ALA A 26 -4.86 -8.71 9.81
CA ALA A 26 -3.65 -9.49 9.58
C ALA A 26 -3.23 -10.20 10.89
N PRO A 27 -3.00 -11.52 10.86
CA PRO A 27 -2.69 -12.28 12.07
C PRO A 27 -1.30 -11.92 12.63
N GLU A 28 -0.39 -11.48 11.76
CA GLU A 28 0.97 -11.08 12.11
C GLU A 28 1.30 -9.68 11.58
N VAL A 29 2.07 -8.92 12.36
CA VAL A 29 2.51 -7.55 11.99
C VAL A 29 3.26 -7.54 10.66
N ALA A 30 4.05 -8.58 10.40
CA ALA A 30 4.81 -8.71 9.16
C ALA A 30 3.90 -8.87 7.93
N GLU A 31 2.80 -9.59 8.06
CA GLU A 31 1.84 -9.81 6.97
C GLU A 31 1.06 -8.54 6.67
N GLY A 32 0.54 -7.89 7.72
CA GLY A 32 -0.13 -6.60 7.60
C GLY A 32 0.77 -5.52 6.98
N TYR A 33 2.05 -5.47 7.38
CA TYR A 33 3.02 -4.56 6.76
C TYR A 33 3.18 -4.82 5.25
N LEU A 34 3.30 -6.08 4.82
CA LEU A 34 3.46 -6.42 3.41
C LEU A 34 2.21 -6.07 2.60
N GLN A 35 1.02 -6.36 3.13
CA GLN A 35 -0.26 -5.97 2.54
C GLN A 35 -0.36 -4.44 2.40
N GLY A 36 -0.09 -3.69 3.46
CA GLY A 36 -0.15 -2.23 3.46
C GLY A 36 0.82 -1.60 2.46
N GLN A 37 2.02 -2.16 2.32
CA GLN A 37 2.99 -1.70 1.32
C GLN A 37 2.52 -1.97 -0.11
N ALA A 38 1.97 -3.15 -0.39
CA ALA A 38 1.39 -3.45 -1.70
C ALA A 38 0.26 -2.46 -2.03
N LEU A 39 -0.66 -2.23 -1.08
CA LEU A 39 -1.78 -1.30 -1.24
C LEU A 39 -1.31 0.14 -1.45
N LYS A 40 -0.30 0.59 -0.71
CA LYS A 40 0.32 1.91 -0.89
C LYS A 40 0.78 2.16 -2.33
N TYR A 41 1.45 1.18 -2.94
CA TYR A 41 1.91 1.33 -4.33
C TYR A 41 0.75 1.31 -5.33
N LEU A 42 -0.30 0.52 -5.07
CA LEU A 42 -1.52 0.53 -5.90
C LEU A 42 -2.27 1.86 -5.81
N LEU A 43 -2.42 2.42 -4.60
CA LEU A 43 -3.06 3.72 -4.38
C LEU A 43 -2.28 4.87 -5.04
N ARG A 44 -0.96 4.74 -5.16
CA ARG A 44 -0.08 5.72 -5.80
C ARG A 44 0.07 5.56 -7.31
N LEU A 45 -0.40 4.44 -7.88
CA LEU A 45 -0.10 3.98 -9.24
C LEU A 45 -0.28 5.06 -10.32
N TRP A 46 -1.31 5.90 -10.19
CA TRP A 46 -1.66 6.95 -11.15
C TRP A 46 -1.35 8.37 -10.65
N LEU A 47 -0.72 8.49 -9.49
CA LEU A 47 -0.48 9.76 -8.78
C LEU A 47 0.99 10.19 -8.81
N LYS A 48 1.85 9.37 -9.41
CA LYS A 48 3.31 9.55 -9.52
C LYS A 48 3.78 9.33 -10.97
N ASP A 49 5.04 9.66 -11.21
CA ASP A 49 5.62 9.79 -12.56
C ASP A 49 5.79 8.45 -13.30
N ASN A 50 5.90 7.32 -12.58
CA ASN A 50 6.17 6.01 -13.19
C ASN A 50 5.23 4.91 -12.66
N PRO A 51 4.04 4.74 -13.26
CA PRO A 51 3.07 3.72 -12.88
C PRO A 51 3.63 2.30 -12.97
N LYS A 52 4.46 2.00 -13.98
CA LYS A 52 5.06 0.67 -14.13
C LYS A 52 5.92 0.30 -12.92
N GLN A 53 6.77 1.22 -12.46
CA GLN A 53 7.61 0.97 -11.29
C GLN A 53 6.77 0.76 -10.01
N ASP A 54 5.67 1.48 -9.85
CA ASP A 54 4.78 1.29 -8.70
C ASP A 54 4.04 -0.06 -8.78
N ALA A 55 3.58 -0.48 -9.96
CA ALA A 55 3.04 -1.82 -10.16
C ALA A 55 4.06 -2.93 -9.82
N GLU A 56 5.30 -2.79 -10.29
CA GLU A 56 6.39 -3.75 -9.98
C GLU A 56 6.68 -3.82 -8.47
N LYS A 57 6.68 -2.68 -7.78
CA LYS A 57 6.84 -2.65 -6.31
C LYS A 57 5.65 -3.29 -5.60
N ALA A 58 4.42 -3.06 -6.04
CA ALA A 58 3.24 -3.72 -5.46
C ALA A 58 3.37 -5.24 -5.55
N VAL A 59 3.73 -5.77 -6.73
CA VAL A 59 3.99 -7.19 -6.96
C VAL A 59 5.10 -7.72 -6.05
N TRP A 60 6.20 -6.98 -5.88
CA TRP A 60 7.32 -7.38 -5.03
C TRP A 60 6.94 -7.58 -3.55
N TYR A 61 6.05 -6.74 -3.02
CA TYR A 61 5.54 -6.88 -1.64
C TYR A 61 4.49 -7.99 -1.54
N LEU A 62 3.60 -8.09 -2.53
CA LEU A 62 2.57 -9.13 -2.57
C LEU A 62 3.17 -10.53 -2.66
N ASN A 63 4.20 -10.74 -3.49
CA ASN A 63 4.89 -12.02 -3.58
C ASN A 63 5.54 -12.43 -2.25
N ARG A 64 6.04 -11.47 -1.45
CA ARG A 64 6.57 -11.76 -0.10
C ARG A 64 5.47 -12.14 0.88
N LEU A 65 4.31 -11.51 0.77
CA LEU A 65 3.16 -11.86 1.59
C LEU A 65 2.70 -13.27 1.27
N ILE A 66 2.54 -13.60 -0.02
CA ILE A 66 2.18 -14.94 -0.48
C ILE A 66 3.15 -15.98 0.10
N ASN A 67 4.46 -15.78 -0.04
CA ASN A 67 5.47 -16.70 0.51
C ASN A 67 5.45 -16.85 2.04
N LYS A 68 4.72 -16.02 2.79
CA LYS A 68 4.55 -16.11 4.25
C LYS A 68 3.25 -16.79 4.67
N LEU A 69 2.27 -16.84 3.77
CA LEU A 69 0.98 -17.48 4.01
C LEU A 69 1.03 -19.00 3.75
N ASP A 70 2.16 -19.49 3.20
CA ASP A 70 2.50 -20.90 3.01
C ASP A 70 3.21 -21.48 4.25
#